data_AF-A0A1H8CQK1-F1
#
_entry.id   AF-A0A1H8CQK1-F1
#
_cell.length_a   1.000
_cell.length_b   1.000
_cell.length_c   1.000
_cell.angle_alpha   90.00
_cell.angle_beta   90.00
_cell.angle_gamma   90.00
#
_symmetry.space_group_name_H-M   'P 1'
#
loop_
_entity.id
_entity.type
_entity.pdbx_description
1 polymer ?
#
loop_
_entity_poly.entity_id
_entity_poly.type
_entity_poly.pdbx_seq_one_letter_code
_entity_poly.pdbx_strand_id
1 'polypeptide(L)'
;MVLKIKGHTAEYIKRMAKSIKKAESITHAEALEKASINCGFHSWKNFQNQLKNVASIQRQETVKALNKDPYRNLIVAAINELLKQKKINFDVDKEQPGKAGDMDGHFLTKLFGQNCAILWREISYQELMITVWWKYDHSKNPQAHLTGNERENFNDTPLADKRHYKKFVGAVVYGWLERLTGHYLMGQDDEHIGKYYVRKGEKIELEELPFIKPEGYQSDGKFYS
;
A
#
# COMPACT_ATOMS: atom_id res chain seq x y z
N MET A 1 -9.14 3.42 -21.37
CA MET A 1 -9.36 4.80 -21.86
C MET A 1 -8.09 5.26 -22.58
N VAL A 2 -8.16 5.81 -23.79
CA VAL A 2 -6.95 6.24 -24.54
C VAL A 2 -6.55 7.63 -24.07
N LEU A 3 -5.31 7.79 -23.60
CA LEU A 3 -4.78 9.07 -23.13
C LEU A 3 -4.71 10.10 -24.26
N LYS A 4 -5.20 11.31 -23.98
CA LYS A 4 -5.19 12.46 -24.91
C LYS A 4 -4.46 13.63 -24.27
N ILE A 5 -3.57 14.27 -25.01
CA ILE A 5 -2.97 15.55 -24.64
C ILE A 5 -3.40 16.59 -25.67
N LYS A 6 -3.93 17.73 -25.23
CA LYS A 6 -4.53 18.75 -26.12
C LYS A 6 -5.55 18.18 -27.12
N GLY A 7 -6.30 17.15 -26.71
CA GLY A 7 -7.29 16.46 -27.55
C GLY A 7 -6.73 15.38 -28.49
N HIS A 8 -5.40 15.23 -28.60
CA HIS A 8 -4.76 14.30 -29.53
C HIS A 8 -4.19 13.06 -28.84
N THR A 9 -4.30 11.90 -29.50
CA THR A 9 -3.68 10.64 -29.06
C THR A 9 -2.35 10.40 -29.78
N ALA A 10 -1.50 9.53 -29.23
CA ALA A 10 -0.27 9.11 -29.89
C ALA A 10 -0.56 8.49 -31.28
N GLU A 11 -1.65 7.75 -31.39
CA GLU A 11 -2.03 7.04 -32.61
C GLU A 11 -2.56 7.98 -33.68
N TYR A 12 -3.22 9.06 -33.27
CA TYR A 12 -3.61 10.15 -34.16
C TYR A 12 -2.38 10.84 -34.77
N ILE A 13 -1.41 11.21 -33.95
CA ILE A 13 -0.17 11.86 -34.41
C ILE A 13 0.63 10.93 -35.32
N LYS A 14 0.77 9.65 -34.98
CA LYS A 14 1.44 8.65 -35.84
C LYS A 14 0.73 8.46 -37.18
N ARG A 15 -0.60 8.51 -37.21
CA ARG A 15 -1.36 8.42 -38.46
C ARG A 15 -1.13 9.64 -39.34
N MET A 16 -1.11 10.83 -38.75
CA MET A 16 -0.78 12.07 -39.45
C MET A 16 0.65 12.04 -40.01
N ALA A 17 1.62 11.56 -39.22
CA ALA A 17 3.00 11.39 -39.66
C ALA A 17 3.12 10.45 -40.86
N LYS A 18 2.33 9.37 -40.94
CA LYS A 18 2.31 8.49 -42.13
C LYS A 18 1.87 9.24 -43.39
N SER A 19 0.86 10.09 -43.29
CA SER A 19 0.39 10.91 -44.41
C SER A 19 1.44 11.94 -44.84
N ILE A 20 2.05 12.65 -43.88
CA ILE A 20 3.12 13.64 -44.14
C ILE A 20 4.33 12.97 -44.79
N LYS A 21 4.77 11.81 -44.25
CA LYS A 21 5.88 11.04 -44.81
C LYS A 21 5.68 10.73 -46.30
N LYS A 22 4.46 10.32 -46.67
CA LYS A 22 4.13 9.99 -48.06
C LYS A 22 4.05 11.23 -48.95
N ALA A 23 3.48 12.33 -48.44
CA ALA A 23 3.29 13.56 -49.19
C ALA A 23 4.62 14.30 -49.45
N GLU A 24 5.50 14.33 -48.47
CA GLU A 24 6.73 15.14 -48.51
C GLU A 24 8.00 14.31 -48.78
N SER A 25 7.88 12.98 -48.89
CA SER A 25 9.01 12.07 -49.10
C SER A 25 10.15 12.19 -48.07
N ILE A 26 9.80 12.53 -46.83
CA ILE A 26 10.74 12.70 -45.71
C ILE A 26 10.87 11.42 -44.87
N THR A 27 11.80 11.40 -43.91
CA THR A 27 11.91 10.29 -42.96
C THR A 27 10.70 10.25 -42.01
N HIS A 28 10.44 9.08 -41.41
CA HIS A 28 9.37 8.94 -40.43
C HIS A 28 9.62 9.81 -39.18
N ALA A 29 10.88 10.00 -38.77
CA ALA A 29 11.23 10.81 -37.61
C ALA A 29 10.89 12.29 -37.85
N GLU A 30 11.25 12.83 -39.01
CA GLU A 30 10.90 14.21 -39.40
C GLU A 30 9.39 14.39 -39.54
N ALA A 31 8.69 13.39 -40.10
CA ALA A 31 7.24 13.43 -40.20
C ALA A 31 6.53 13.40 -38.84
N LEU A 32 7.09 12.70 -37.84
CA LEU A 32 6.58 12.73 -36.46
C LEU A 32 6.77 14.10 -35.82
N GLU A 33 7.89 14.76 -36.09
CA GLU A 33 8.13 16.11 -35.58
C GLU A 33 7.13 17.10 -36.16
N LYS A 34 6.97 17.13 -37.49
CA LYS A 34 5.97 17.98 -38.15
C LYS A 34 4.54 17.69 -37.69
N ALA A 35 4.15 16.42 -37.58
CA ALA A 35 2.84 16.04 -37.06
C ALA A 35 2.62 16.52 -35.62
N SER A 36 3.65 16.47 -34.79
CA SER A 36 3.58 16.93 -33.39
C SER A 36 3.45 18.45 -33.30
N ILE A 37 4.21 19.19 -34.12
CA ILE A 37 4.10 20.65 -34.22
C ILE A 37 2.72 21.06 -34.71
N ASN A 38 2.17 20.38 -35.72
CA ASN A 38 0.81 20.62 -36.22
C ASN A 38 -0.27 20.37 -35.15
N CYS A 39 -0.01 19.49 -34.19
CA CYS A 39 -0.90 19.23 -33.04
C CYS A 39 -0.62 20.15 -31.83
N GLY A 40 0.21 21.19 -32.00
CA GLY A 40 0.50 22.19 -30.97
C GLY A 40 1.56 21.75 -29.94
N PHE A 41 2.43 20.79 -30.27
CA PHE A 41 3.56 20.38 -29.43
C PHE A 41 4.88 20.97 -29.94
N HIS A 42 5.87 21.10 -29.06
CA HIS A 42 7.18 21.60 -29.47
C HIS A 42 7.99 20.55 -30.24
N SER A 43 7.73 19.28 -29.94
CA SER A 43 8.34 18.14 -30.62
C SER A 43 7.60 16.84 -30.32
N TRP A 44 7.92 15.77 -31.05
CA TRP A 44 7.42 14.42 -30.73
C TRP A 44 7.87 13.97 -29.33
N LYS A 45 9.12 14.26 -28.97
CA LYS A 45 9.65 13.98 -27.63
C LYS A 45 8.91 14.79 -26.55
N ASN A 46 8.57 16.05 -26.82
CA ASN A 46 7.76 16.88 -25.92
C ASN A 46 6.38 16.27 -25.68
N PHE A 47 5.68 15.82 -26.73
CA PHE A 47 4.42 15.09 -26.62
C PHE A 47 4.58 13.82 -25.77
N GLN A 48 5.59 12.99 -26.05
CA GLN A 48 5.83 11.75 -25.31
C GLN A 48 6.07 12.00 -23.81
N ASN A 49 6.82 13.04 -23.46
CA ASN A 49 7.07 13.41 -22.07
C ASN A 49 5.79 13.89 -21.38
N GLN A 50 4.98 14.73 -22.03
CA GLN A 50 3.69 15.15 -21.49
C GLN A 50 2.73 13.97 -21.31
N LEU A 51 2.70 13.04 -22.25
CA LEU A 51 1.90 11.82 -22.15
C LEU A 51 2.31 10.94 -20.96
N LYS A 52 3.61 10.76 -20.73
CA LYS A 52 4.15 10.04 -19.57
C LYS A 52 3.76 10.72 -18.26
N ASN A 53 3.86 12.05 -18.19
CA ASN A 53 3.49 12.81 -16.99
C ASN A 53 1.99 12.67 -16.67
N VAL A 54 1.11 12.80 -17.66
CA VAL A 54 -0.33 12.60 -17.44
C VAL A 54 -0.66 11.16 -17.04
N ALA A 55 0.00 10.17 -17.66
CA ALA A 55 -0.15 8.77 -17.27
C ALA A 55 0.28 8.54 -15.80
N SER A 56 1.38 9.15 -15.36
CA SER A 56 1.82 9.05 -13.96
C SER A 56 0.85 9.72 -12.99
N ILE A 57 0.30 10.89 -13.35
CA ILE A 57 -0.68 11.61 -12.53
C ILE A 57 -1.97 10.81 -12.41
N GLN A 58 -2.53 10.35 -13.53
CA GLN A 58 -3.74 9.51 -13.50
C GLN A 58 -3.52 8.22 -12.71
N ARG A 59 -2.34 7.60 -12.84
CA ARG A 59 -2.00 6.42 -12.04
C ARG A 59 -1.95 6.74 -10.55
N GLN A 60 -1.38 7.88 -10.16
CA GLN A 60 -1.36 8.34 -8.76
C GLN A 60 -2.77 8.67 -8.24
N GLU A 61 -3.61 9.34 -9.02
CA GLU A 61 -5.01 9.64 -8.67
C GLU A 61 -5.84 8.36 -8.54
N THR A 62 -5.67 7.40 -9.45
CA THR A 62 -6.35 6.10 -9.38
C THR A 62 -5.89 5.32 -8.15
N VAL A 63 -4.58 5.37 -7.84
CA VAL A 63 -3.99 4.79 -6.62
C VAL A 63 -4.55 5.45 -5.36
N LYS A 64 -4.69 6.77 -5.32
CA LYS A 64 -5.36 7.49 -4.22
C LYS A 64 -6.84 7.12 -4.11
N ALA A 65 -7.55 6.98 -5.22
CA ALA A 65 -8.95 6.56 -5.24
C ALA A 65 -9.16 5.10 -4.79
N LEU A 66 -8.17 4.23 -5.00
CA LEU A 66 -8.13 2.85 -4.51
C LEU A 66 -7.75 2.78 -3.02
N ASN A 67 -6.94 3.73 -2.53
CA ASN A 67 -6.52 3.84 -1.14
C ASN A 67 -7.57 4.57 -0.28
N LYS A 68 -8.79 4.00 -0.19
CA LYS A 68 -9.89 4.61 0.57
C LYS A 68 -9.63 4.67 2.09
N ASP A 69 -8.86 3.72 2.63
CA ASP A 69 -8.41 3.74 4.01
C ASP A 69 -6.87 3.63 4.11
N PRO A 70 -6.18 4.71 4.50
CA PRO A 70 -4.72 4.71 4.63
C PRO A 70 -4.21 3.70 5.67
N TYR A 71 -5.01 3.36 6.69
CA TYR A 71 -4.64 2.37 7.70
C TYR A 71 -4.74 0.95 7.15
N ARG A 72 -5.76 0.66 6.32
CA ARG A 72 -5.86 -0.59 5.57
C ARG A 72 -4.66 -0.80 4.66
N ASN A 73 -4.25 0.23 3.93
CA ASN A 73 -3.05 0.17 3.08
C ASN A 73 -1.77 -0.12 3.87
N LEU A 74 -1.64 0.46 5.08
CA LEU A 74 -0.54 0.15 5.98
C LEU A 74 -0.55 -1.32 6.44
N ILE A 75 -1.73 -1.87 6.78
CA ILE A 75 -1.87 -3.29 7.16
C ILE A 75 -1.61 -4.21 5.97
N VAL A 76 -2.06 -3.85 4.77
CA VAL A 76 -1.75 -4.59 3.53
C VAL A 76 -0.24 -4.63 3.29
N ALA A 77 0.46 -3.51 3.46
CA ALA A 77 1.92 -3.48 3.36
C ALA A 77 2.59 -4.42 4.38
N ALA A 78 2.07 -4.46 5.61
CA ALA A 78 2.58 -5.35 6.64
C ALA A 78 2.34 -6.83 6.31
N ILE A 79 1.14 -7.20 5.86
CA ILE A 79 0.81 -8.58 5.47
C ILE A 79 1.69 -9.04 4.30
N ASN A 80 1.86 -8.23 3.26
CA ASN A 80 2.77 -8.54 2.15
C ASN A 80 4.19 -8.79 2.64
N GLU A 81 4.71 -7.97 3.56
CA GLU A 81 6.05 -8.16 4.12
C GLU A 81 6.13 -9.44 4.96
N LEU A 82 5.10 -9.78 5.76
CA LEU A 82 5.06 -11.04 6.50
C LEU A 82 5.05 -12.28 5.57
N LEU A 83 4.28 -12.24 4.48
CA LEU A 83 4.22 -13.30 3.47
C LEU A 83 5.57 -13.47 2.77
N LYS A 84 6.17 -12.36 2.32
CA LYS A 84 7.48 -12.33 1.68
C LYS A 84 8.59 -12.91 2.57
N GLN A 85 8.55 -12.59 3.87
CA GLN A 85 9.48 -13.10 4.87
C GLN A 85 9.10 -14.50 5.39
N LYS A 86 8.03 -15.11 4.84
CA LYS A 86 7.50 -16.42 5.23
C LYS A 86 7.20 -16.53 6.73
N LYS A 87 6.76 -15.43 7.35
CA LYS A 87 6.36 -15.37 8.77
C LYS A 87 4.93 -15.87 8.97
N ILE A 88 4.10 -15.66 7.97
CA ILE A 88 2.73 -16.18 7.88
C ILE A 88 2.54 -16.83 6.51
N ASN A 89 1.49 -17.63 6.39
CA ASN A 89 1.06 -18.23 5.13
C ASN A 89 -0.46 -18.46 5.17
N PHE A 90 -1.03 -18.77 4.01
CA PHE A 90 -2.44 -19.14 3.82
C PHE A 90 -2.66 -20.66 3.73
N ASP A 91 -1.62 -21.46 3.97
CA ASP A 91 -1.72 -22.92 3.99
C ASP A 91 -2.11 -23.37 5.40
N VAL A 92 -3.41 -23.31 5.68
CA VAL A 92 -3.98 -23.64 6.99
C VAL A 92 -4.58 -25.05 6.99
N ASP A 93 -4.48 -25.73 8.14
CA ASP A 93 -5.10 -27.05 8.33
C ASP A 93 -6.63 -26.90 8.37
N LYS A 94 -7.27 -27.33 7.27
CA LYS A 94 -8.73 -27.27 7.10
C LYS A 94 -9.48 -28.34 7.90
N GLU A 95 -8.77 -29.33 8.46
CA GLU A 95 -9.36 -30.40 9.26
C GLU A 95 -9.47 -30.03 10.74
N GLN A 96 -8.85 -28.92 11.18
CA GLN A 96 -8.97 -28.36 12.53
C GLN A 96 -9.48 -26.90 12.55
N PRO A 97 -10.64 -26.61 11.91
CA PRO A 97 -11.21 -25.27 11.93
C PRO A 97 -11.65 -24.92 13.37
N GLY A 98 -11.03 -23.91 13.98
CA GLY A 98 -11.41 -23.41 15.30
C GLY A 98 -10.39 -23.66 16.42
N LYS A 99 -9.33 -24.45 16.20
CA LYS A 99 -8.15 -24.39 17.07
C LYS A 99 -7.28 -23.23 16.62
N ALA A 100 -7.09 -22.24 17.50
CA ALA A 100 -5.96 -21.35 17.38
C ALA A 100 -4.70 -22.22 17.55
N GLY A 101 -3.86 -22.29 16.53
CA GLY A 101 -2.49 -22.77 16.63
C GLY A 101 -1.60 -21.79 17.41
N ASP A 102 -0.33 -22.15 17.57
CA ASP A 102 0.69 -21.34 18.24
C ASP A 102 1.35 -20.33 17.26
N MET A 103 0.58 -19.69 16.37
CA MET A 103 1.12 -18.77 15.35
C MET A 103 1.15 -17.31 15.81
N ASP A 104 1.70 -17.05 16.98
CA ASP A 104 1.93 -15.69 17.48
C ASP A 104 3.34 -15.22 17.16
N GLY A 105 3.49 -13.92 16.87
CA GLY A 105 4.81 -13.35 16.70
C GLY A 105 4.84 -11.86 16.43
N HIS A 106 6.06 -11.36 16.38
CA HIS A 106 6.35 -10.00 15.98
C HIS A 106 7.59 -9.95 15.10
N PHE A 107 7.71 -8.86 14.36
CA PHE A 107 8.79 -8.61 13.42
C PHE A 107 9.06 -7.11 13.30
N LEU A 108 10.31 -6.72 13.56
CA LEU A 108 10.76 -5.35 13.35
C LEU A 108 11.29 -5.19 11.93
N THR A 109 10.76 -4.23 11.19
CA THR A 109 11.14 -3.99 9.79
C THR A 109 10.90 -2.53 9.39
N LYS A 110 11.05 -2.21 8.11
CA LYS A 110 10.67 -0.92 7.55
C LYS A 110 9.54 -1.07 6.55
N LEU A 111 8.47 -0.30 6.74
CA LEU A 111 7.41 -0.10 5.76
C LEU A 111 7.44 1.36 5.31
N PHE A 112 7.41 1.59 4.00
CA PHE A 112 7.48 2.93 3.42
C PHE A 112 8.68 3.76 3.92
N GLY A 113 9.82 3.10 4.17
CA GLY A 113 11.04 3.72 4.71
C GLY A 113 11.02 4.02 6.21
N GLN A 114 9.90 3.81 6.89
CA GLN A 114 9.74 4.05 8.33
C GLN A 114 9.89 2.78 9.15
N ASN A 115 10.55 2.87 10.30
CA ASN A 115 10.66 1.76 11.24
C ASN A 115 9.26 1.34 11.73
N CYS A 116 9.01 0.03 11.74
CA CYS A 116 7.74 -0.55 12.14
C CYS A 116 7.97 -1.78 13.03
N ALA A 117 7.07 -1.98 13.99
CA ALA A 117 6.83 -3.30 14.54
C ALA A 117 5.56 -3.86 13.91
N ILE A 118 5.64 -5.05 13.32
CA ILE A 118 4.51 -5.80 12.80
C ILE A 118 4.29 -6.97 13.74
N LEU A 119 3.06 -7.17 14.17
CA LEU A 119 2.67 -8.23 15.06
C LEU A 119 1.53 -9.01 14.46
N TRP A 120 1.49 -10.30 14.70
CA TRP A 120 0.39 -11.16 14.34
C TRP A 120 0.08 -12.08 15.50
N ARG A 121 -1.21 -12.28 15.71
CA ARG A 121 -1.70 -13.27 16.67
C ARG A 121 -2.73 -14.13 16.02
N GLU A 122 -2.63 -15.42 16.28
CA GLU A 122 -3.69 -16.32 15.89
C GLU A 122 -4.90 -16.10 16.80
N ILE A 123 -6.04 -15.90 16.17
CA ILE A 123 -7.32 -15.89 16.86
C ILE A 123 -8.13 -17.09 16.35
N SER A 124 -9.29 -17.34 16.96
CA SER A 124 -10.15 -18.46 16.60
C SER A 124 -10.37 -18.58 15.07
N TYR A 125 -10.62 -19.79 14.60
CA TYR A 125 -10.94 -20.07 13.19
C TYR A 125 -9.82 -19.75 12.17
N GLN A 126 -8.55 -19.94 12.54
CA GLN A 126 -7.38 -19.76 11.66
C GLN A 126 -7.19 -18.30 11.19
N GLU A 127 -7.90 -17.35 11.76
CA GLU A 127 -7.74 -15.92 11.49
C GLU A 127 -6.50 -15.38 12.20
N LEU A 128 -5.86 -14.36 11.61
CA LEU A 128 -4.80 -13.63 12.27
C LEU A 128 -5.23 -12.19 12.56
N MET A 129 -5.08 -11.74 13.79
CA MET A 129 -5.08 -10.31 14.06
C MET A 129 -3.70 -9.74 13.74
N ILE A 130 -3.62 -8.89 12.72
CA ILE A 130 -2.39 -8.21 12.32
C ILE A 130 -2.39 -6.82 12.93
N THR A 131 -1.34 -6.48 13.67
CA THR A 131 -1.13 -5.16 14.27
C THR A 131 0.14 -4.52 13.71
N VAL A 132 0.07 -3.22 13.42
CA VAL A 132 1.20 -2.44 12.90
C VAL A 132 1.45 -1.23 13.78
N TRP A 133 2.66 -1.13 14.31
CA TRP A 133 3.19 0.05 14.99
C TRP A 133 4.06 0.83 14.01
N TRP A 134 3.49 1.85 13.37
CA TRP A 134 4.16 2.63 12.34
C TRP A 134 4.97 3.79 12.93
N LYS A 135 6.14 4.08 12.35
CA LYS A 135 7.16 5.00 12.88
C LYS A 135 7.56 4.67 14.32
N TYR A 136 7.73 3.38 14.59
CA TYR A 136 8.15 2.89 15.88
C TYR A 136 9.64 3.15 16.12
N ASP A 137 9.96 3.81 17.23
CA ASP A 137 11.33 4.06 17.69
C ASP A 137 11.52 3.41 19.05
N HIS A 138 12.08 2.20 19.05
CA HIS A 138 12.30 1.43 20.27
C HIS A 138 13.14 2.20 21.29
N SER A 139 14.12 3.00 20.86
CA SER A 139 15.00 3.75 21.78
C SER A 139 14.27 4.81 22.61
N LYS A 140 13.09 5.23 22.17
CA LYS A 140 12.24 6.22 22.86
C LYS A 140 11.07 5.58 23.60
N ASN A 141 10.93 4.26 23.53
CA ASN A 141 9.96 3.51 24.33
C ASN A 141 10.43 3.55 25.80
N PRO A 142 9.56 3.93 26.77
CA PRO A 142 9.92 3.88 28.19
C PRO A 142 10.50 2.54 28.64
N GLN A 143 10.12 1.43 28.00
CA GLN A 143 10.55 0.08 28.34
C GLN A 143 11.76 -0.42 27.54
N ALA A 144 12.42 0.43 26.75
CA ALA A 144 13.48 0.04 25.81
C ALA A 144 14.65 -0.70 26.46
N HIS A 145 14.98 -0.32 27.70
CA HIS A 145 16.16 -0.80 28.43
C HIS A 145 15.79 -1.59 29.68
N LEU A 146 14.50 -1.86 29.88
CA LEU A 146 14.05 -2.66 31.00
C LEU A 146 14.22 -4.15 30.72
N THR A 147 14.23 -4.94 31.79
CA THR A 147 14.42 -6.39 31.75
C THR A 147 13.24 -7.10 32.42
N GLY A 148 13.10 -8.41 32.18
CA GLY A 148 12.01 -9.20 32.76
C GLY A 148 10.64 -8.73 32.25
N ASN A 149 9.63 -8.74 33.13
CA ASN A 149 8.23 -8.43 32.78
C ASN A 149 7.98 -6.96 32.42
N GLU A 150 8.93 -6.07 32.71
CA GLU A 150 8.82 -4.66 32.37
C GLU A 150 9.35 -4.33 30.99
N ARG A 151 10.09 -5.26 30.35
CA ARG A 151 10.59 -5.12 29.00
C ARG A 151 9.44 -5.16 28.00
N GLU A 152 9.52 -4.34 26.95
CA GLU A 152 8.57 -4.41 25.83
C GLU A 152 8.44 -5.86 25.32
N ASN A 153 7.21 -6.36 25.31
CA ASN A 153 6.89 -7.73 24.97
C ASN A 153 6.14 -7.86 23.63
N PHE A 154 5.90 -6.73 22.94
CA PHE A 154 5.25 -6.71 21.63
C PHE A 154 3.89 -7.40 21.68
N ASN A 155 2.99 -6.80 22.46
CA ASN A 155 1.57 -7.16 22.48
C ASN A 155 0.76 -6.29 21.49
N ASP A 156 -0.56 -6.31 21.54
CA ASP A 156 -1.41 -5.53 20.62
C ASP A 156 -1.13 -4.01 20.67
N THR A 157 -0.60 -3.53 21.80
CA THR A 157 -0.19 -2.14 21.97
C THR A 157 1.16 -2.03 22.67
N PRO A 158 1.95 -0.97 22.41
CA PRO A 158 3.22 -0.78 23.11
C PRO A 158 3.03 -0.73 24.62
N LEU A 159 3.96 -1.33 25.36
CA LEU A 159 3.93 -1.42 26.81
C LEU A 159 4.30 -0.07 27.45
N ALA A 160 3.47 0.94 27.28
CA ALA A 160 3.63 2.26 27.88
C ALA A 160 2.29 2.95 28.05
N ASP A 161 2.23 3.96 28.92
CA ASP A 161 1.08 4.86 28.97
C ASP A 161 0.89 5.56 27.61
N LYS A 162 -0.35 5.60 27.10
CA LYS A 162 -0.71 6.21 25.81
C LYS A 162 -0.25 7.68 25.70
N ARG A 163 -0.10 8.41 26.80
CA ARG A 163 0.44 9.77 26.84
C ARG A 163 1.88 9.85 26.32
N HIS A 164 2.63 8.76 26.42
CA HIS A 164 4.01 8.65 25.93
C HIS A 164 4.11 8.21 24.47
N TYR A 165 3.05 7.65 23.86
CA TYR A 165 3.11 7.11 22.50
C TYR A 165 3.58 8.13 21.48
N LYS A 166 3.15 9.40 21.62
CA LYS A 166 3.59 10.50 20.75
C LYS A 166 5.11 10.73 20.70
N LYS A 167 5.88 10.13 21.61
CA LYS A 167 7.35 10.22 21.63
C LYS A 167 8.01 9.15 20.76
N PHE A 168 7.35 8.02 20.53
CA PHE A 168 8.01 6.82 19.98
C PHE A 168 7.19 6.00 18.97
N VAL A 169 5.90 6.28 18.76
CA VAL A 169 5.08 5.62 17.73
C VAL A 169 4.16 6.62 17.04
N GLY A 170 4.04 6.52 15.71
CA GLY A 170 3.19 7.37 14.89
C GLY A 170 1.74 6.87 14.87
N ALA A 171 1.55 5.58 14.58
CA ALA A 171 0.24 4.94 14.58
C ALA A 171 0.33 3.51 15.10
N VAL A 172 -0.73 3.05 15.76
CA VAL A 172 -0.94 1.68 16.23
C VAL A 172 -2.31 1.25 15.71
N VAL A 173 -2.31 0.45 14.65
CA VAL A 173 -3.52 0.01 13.95
C VAL A 173 -3.55 -1.50 13.83
N TYR A 174 -4.74 -2.07 13.70
CA TYR A 174 -4.91 -3.52 13.57
C TYR A 174 -6.08 -3.87 12.65
N GLY A 175 -6.05 -5.10 12.15
CA GLY A 175 -7.13 -5.70 11.36
C GLY A 175 -7.05 -7.22 11.39
N TRP A 176 -8.08 -7.87 10.87
CA TRP A 176 -8.21 -9.32 10.89
C TRP A 176 -8.01 -9.91 9.50
N LEU A 177 -7.09 -10.86 9.38
CA LEU A 177 -6.80 -11.59 8.16
C LEU A 177 -7.50 -12.95 8.22
N GLU A 178 -8.52 -13.12 7.39
CA GLU A 178 -9.14 -14.42 7.14
C GLU A 178 -8.18 -15.27 6.30
N ARG A 179 -7.93 -16.52 6.71
CA ARG A 179 -6.97 -17.42 6.03
C ARG A 179 -7.55 -18.77 5.61
N LEU A 180 -8.77 -19.12 6.00
CA LEU A 180 -9.30 -20.46 5.78
C LEU A 180 -9.91 -20.63 4.38
N THR A 181 -10.62 -19.62 3.91
CA THR A 181 -11.52 -19.74 2.76
C THR A 181 -11.21 -18.75 1.66
N GLY A 182 -11.40 -17.46 1.93
CA GLY A 182 -11.36 -16.41 0.94
C GLY A 182 -10.04 -15.67 0.88
N HIS A 183 -9.20 -15.79 1.91
CA HIS A 183 -7.91 -15.12 2.03
C HIS A 183 -8.08 -13.61 1.83
N TYR A 184 -8.49 -12.91 2.89
CA TYR A 184 -8.75 -11.48 2.81
C TYR A 184 -8.57 -10.76 4.12
N LEU A 185 -8.20 -9.48 4.04
CA LEU A 185 -8.27 -8.57 5.18
C LEU A 185 -9.73 -8.19 5.39
N MET A 186 -10.30 -8.55 6.53
CA MET A 186 -11.72 -8.35 6.83
C MET A 186 -12.13 -6.87 6.86
N GLY A 187 -13.43 -6.65 6.66
CA GLY A 187 -14.02 -5.33 6.52
C GLY A 187 -13.91 -4.78 5.10
N GLN A 188 -14.59 -3.68 4.85
CA GLN A 188 -14.61 -2.99 3.57
C GLN A 188 -14.32 -1.51 3.79
N ASP A 189 -13.66 -0.88 2.81
CA ASP A 189 -13.31 0.54 2.87
C ASP A 189 -12.62 0.92 4.21
N ASP A 190 -13.20 1.83 5.01
CA ASP A 190 -12.69 2.26 6.31
C ASP A 190 -13.30 1.50 7.52
N GLU A 191 -14.18 0.53 7.25
CA GLU A 191 -14.79 -0.29 8.27
C GLU A 191 -13.85 -1.40 8.76
N HIS A 192 -13.98 -1.73 10.05
CA HIS A 192 -13.30 -2.84 10.71
C HIS A 192 -11.75 -2.82 10.67
N ILE A 193 -11.15 -1.65 10.40
CA ILE A 193 -9.75 -1.37 10.74
C ILE A 193 -9.69 -0.64 12.08
N GLY A 194 -9.17 -1.33 13.09
CA GLY A 194 -9.06 -0.83 14.43
C GLY A 194 -7.86 0.09 14.63
N LYS A 195 -8.02 1.10 15.49
CA LYS A 195 -7.01 2.13 15.76
C LYS A 195 -6.84 2.27 17.26
N TYR A 196 -5.78 1.67 17.81
CA TYR A 196 -5.45 1.85 19.21
C TYR A 196 -4.89 3.25 19.49
N TYR A 197 -4.17 3.82 18.52
CA TYR A 197 -3.57 5.15 18.58
C TYR A 197 -3.19 5.68 17.20
N VAL A 198 -3.40 6.98 16.96
CA VAL A 198 -2.83 7.71 15.83
C VAL A 198 -2.38 9.08 16.32
N ARG A 199 -1.10 9.41 16.14
CA ARG A 199 -0.55 10.71 16.48
C ARG A 199 -1.11 11.77 15.55
N LYS A 200 -1.38 12.97 16.09
CA LYS A 200 -1.88 14.11 15.32
C LYS A 200 -0.98 14.39 14.11
N GLY A 201 -1.59 14.48 12.92
CA GLY A 201 -0.90 14.72 11.65
C GLY A 201 -0.54 13.45 10.87
N GLU A 202 -0.37 12.30 11.53
CA GLU A 202 0.07 11.07 10.85
C GLU A 202 -0.95 10.54 9.85
N LYS A 203 -2.25 10.80 10.05
CA LYS A 203 -3.29 10.42 9.07
C LYS A 203 -2.99 10.99 7.69
N ILE A 204 -2.63 12.28 7.62
CA ILE A 204 -2.36 12.98 6.35
C ILE A 204 -1.18 12.32 5.65
N GLU A 205 -0.13 12.00 6.40
CA GLU A 205 1.04 11.34 5.83
C GLU A 205 0.72 9.91 5.34
N LEU A 206 -0.10 9.16 6.08
CA LEU A 206 -0.56 7.84 5.66
C LEU A 206 -1.44 7.91 4.39
N GLU A 207 -2.26 8.96 4.22
CA GLU A 207 -3.05 9.22 3.00
C GLU A 207 -2.17 9.55 1.78
N GLU A 208 -0.94 10.01 2.00
CA GLU A 208 0.03 10.30 0.95
C GLU A 208 0.91 9.09 0.57
N LEU A 209 0.88 8.01 1.36
CA LEU A 209 1.63 6.81 1.06
C LEU A 209 1.16 6.15 -0.26
N PRO A 210 2.09 5.53 -1.01
CA PRO A 210 1.72 4.80 -2.21
C PRO A 210 0.78 3.63 -1.85
N PHE A 211 -0.20 3.40 -2.71
CA PHE A 211 -1.07 2.23 -2.60
C PHE A 211 -0.26 0.94 -2.81
N ILE A 212 -0.48 -0.01 -1.93
CA ILE A 212 0.08 -1.34 -1.96
C ILE A 212 -1.02 -2.32 -2.38
N LYS A 213 -0.73 -3.08 -3.43
CA LYS A 213 -1.62 -4.15 -3.87
C LYS A 213 -1.42 -5.38 -2.97
N PRO A 214 -2.49 -6.03 -2.48
CA PRO A 214 -2.36 -7.28 -1.72
C PRO A 214 -1.77 -8.40 -2.59
N GLU A 215 -0.87 -9.20 -2.02
CA GLU A 215 -0.14 -10.27 -2.70
C GLU A 215 -0.76 -11.64 -2.44
N GLY A 216 -1.68 -12.06 -3.32
CA GLY A 216 -2.29 -13.40 -3.26
C GLY A 216 -3.50 -13.51 -2.33
N TYR A 217 -4.05 -12.37 -1.89
CA TYR A 217 -5.25 -12.27 -1.05
C TYR A 217 -6.03 -11.00 -1.44
N GLN A 218 -7.25 -10.82 -0.91
CA GLN A 218 -8.06 -9.63 -1.15
C GLN A 218 -7.86 -8.57 -0.05
N SER A 219 -7.87 -7.30 -0.41
CA SER A 219 -7.69 -6.18 0.53
C SER A 219 -8.88 -5.93 1.44
N ASP A 220 -10.01 -6.56 1.16
CA ASP A 220 -11.31 -6.37 1.78
C ASP A 220 -12.11 -7.68 1.72
N GLY A 221 -13.08 -7.83 2.61
CA GLY A 221 -13.95 -9.00 2.65
C GLY A 221 -14.92 -8.98 3.83
N LYS A 222 -15.69 -10.05 3.97
CA LYS A 222 -16.76 -10.12 4.98
C LYS A 222 -16.17 -10.04 6.38
N PHE A 223 -16.73 -9.17 7.22
CA PHE A 223 -16.45 -9.19 8.64
C PHE A 223 -17.41 -10.17 9.33
N TYR A 224 -16.87 -11.04 10.19
CA TYR A 224 -17.66 -11.92 11.05
C TYR A 224 -17.52 -11.39 12.48
N SER A 225 -18.65 -10.97 13.07
CA SER A 225 -18.75 -10.48 14.45
C SER A 225 -19.31 -11.53 15.39
#